data_AF-A0A960LNS8-F1
#
_entry.id   AF-A0A960LNS8-F1
#
_cell.length_a   1.000
_cell.length_b   1.000
_cell.length_c   1.000
_cell.angle_alpha   90.00
_cell.angle_beta   90.00
_cell.angle_gamma   90.00
#
_symmetry.space_group_name_H-M   'P 1'
#
loop_
_entity.id
_entity.type
_entity.pdbx_description
1 polymer ?
#
loop_
_entity_poly.entity_id
_entity_poly.type
_entity_poly.pdbx_seq_one_letter_code
_entity_poly.pdbx_strand_id
1 'polypeptide(L)' 'MDVPEIIICVDCGQKAHRITQAPEDGWEVGDFVAYRCSGCFDRWDLVVEDSDLDESRGESRFDFRQWLSDREDEKSS' A
#
# COMPACT_ATOMS: atom_id res chain seq x y z
N MET A 1 -13.48 9.08 -3.63
CA MET A 1 -12.14 8.49 -3.42
C MET A 1 -11.66 7.82 -4.69
N ASP A 2 -10.38 7.93 -5.02
CA ASP A 2 -9.78 7.16 -6.13
C ASP A 2 -9.13 5.90 -5.56
N VAL A 3 -9.83 4.77 -5.63
CA VAL A 3 -9.29 3.47 -5.21
C VAL A 3 -8.53 2.85 -6.38
N PRO A 4 -7.24 2.52 -6.22
CA PRO A 4 -6.40 2.07 -7.33
C PRO A 4 -6.85 0.71 -7.87
N GLU A 5 -6.73 0.52 -9.17
CA GLU A 5 -7.00 -0.78 -9.81
C GLU A 5 -5.90 -1.81 -9.55
N ILE A 6 -4.69 -1.36 -9.21
CA ILE A 6 -3.51 -2.20 -9.01
C ILE A 6 -2.78 -1.77 -7.74
N ILE A 7 -2.47 -2.74 -6.89
CA ILE A 7 -1.59 -2.58 -5.73
C ILE A 7 -0.38 -3.51 -5.83
N ILE A 8 0.60 -3.31 -4.96
CA ILE A 8 1.72 -4.23 -4.79
C ILE A 8 1.35 -5.26 -3.72
N CYS A 9 1.49 -6.55 -4.05
CA CYS A 9 1.28 -7.63 -3.10
C CYS A 9 2.33 -7.57 -1.98
N VAL A 10 1.88 -7.57 -0.72
CA VAL A 10 2.78 -7.52 0.45
C VAL A 10 3.62 -8.79 0.60
N ASP A 11 3.12 -9.94 0.15
CA ASP A 11 3.81 -11.23 0.32
C ASP A 11 4.87 -11.49 -0.75
N CYS A 12 4.61 -11.13 -2.01
CA CYS A 12 5.51 -11.48 -3.13
C CYS A 12 6.01 -10.29 -3.96
N GLY A 13 5.56 -9.07 -3.67
CA GLY A 13 5.95 -7.86 -4.39
C GLY A 13 5.45 -7.74 -5.83
N GLN A 14 4.71 -8.73 -6.35
CA GLN A 14 4.09 -8.66 -7.68
C GLN A 14 2.78 -7.87 -7.66
N LYS A 15 2.26 -7.52 -8.84
CA LYS A 15 1.00 -6.78 -8.99
C LYS A 15 -0.18 -7.61 -8.51
N ALA A 16 -1.05 -7.00 -7.71
CA ALA A 16 -2.38 -7.50 -7.41
C ALA A 16 -3.44 -6.58 -8.01
N HIS A 17 -4.42 -7.19 -8.68
CA HIS A 17 -5.45 -6.49 -9.44
C HIS A 17 -6.75 -6.47 -8.65
N ARG A 18 -7.43 -5.32 -8.65
CA ARG A 18 -8.75 -5.17 -8.02
C ARG A 18 -9.74 -6.10 -8.71
N ILE A 19 -10.45 -6.89 -7.93
CA ILE A 19 -11.51 -7.79 -8.41
C ILE A 19 -12.90 -7.32 -7.98
N THR A 20 -12.99 -6.41 -7.00
CA THR A 20 -14.25 -5.72 -6.68
C THR A 20 -14.54 -4.65 -7.73
N GLN A 21 -15.78 -4.64 -8.23
CA GLN A 21 -16.24 -3.59 -9.12
C GLN A 21 -16.47 -2.29 -8.34
N ALA A 22 -16.12 -1.15 -8.93
CA ALA A 22 -16.40 0.15 -8.33
C ALA A 22 -17.92 0.39 -8.25
N PRO A 23 -18.43 0.94 -7.13
CA PRO A 23 -19.82 1.37 -7.03
C PRO A 23 -20.13 2.47 -8.06
N GLU A 24 -21.40 2.59 -8.44
CA GLU A 24 -21.85 3.61 -9.38
C GLU A 24 -21.64 5.04 -8.88
N ASP A 25 -21.83 5.26 -7.59
CA ASP A 25 -21.62 6.54 -6.91
C ASP A 25 -20.15 6.78 -6.49
N GLY A 26 -19.26 5.81 -6.75
CA GLY A 26 -17.87 5.82 -6.31
C GLY A 26 -17.66 5.20 -4.93
N TRP A 27 -16.40 5.21 -4.47
CA TRP A 27 -16.00 4.59 -3.21
C TRP A 27 -16.20 5.51 -2.01
N GLU A 28 -16.69 4.93 -0.92
CA GLU A 28 -16.86 5.57 0.39
C GLU A 28 -15.87 5.03 1.42
N VAL A 29 -15.55 5.84 2.43
CA VAL A 29 -14.68 5.41 3.55
C VAL A 29 -15.38 4.30 4.33
N GLY A 30 -14.65 3.23 4.61
CA GLY A 30 -15.18 2.02 5.23
C GLY A 30 -15.61 0.94 4.26
N ASP A 31 -15.67 1.23 2.95
CA ASP A 31 -15.92 0.19 1.94
C ASP A 31 -14.80 -0.84 1.91
N PHE A 32 -15.13 -2.06 1.50
CA PHE A 32 -14.17 -3.14 1.31
C PHE A 32 -13.83 -3.36 -0.16
N VAL A 33 -12.53 -3.44 -0.44
CA VAL A 33 -12.00 -3.64 -1.79
C VAL A 33 -11.13 -4.88 -1.80
N ALA A 34 -11.47 -5.83 -2.67
CA ALA A 34 -10.73 -7.07 -2.83
C ALA A 34 -9.76 -6.98 -4.01
N TYR A 35 -8.56 -7.51 -3.81
CA TYR A 35 -7.50 -7.64 -4.81
C TYR A 35 -7.04 -9.09 -4.91
N ARG A 36 -6.59 -9.50 -6.10
CA ARG A 36 -5.96 -10.80 -6.34
C ARG A 36 -4.58 -10.63 -6.95
N CYS A 37 -3.58 -11.25 -6.33
CA CYS A 37 -2.21 -11.23 -6.81
C CYS A 37 -2.05 -12.05 -8.10
N SER A 38 -1.28 -11.52 -9.06
CA SER A 38 -0.87 -12.24 -10.28
C SER A 38 0.27 -13.24 -10.05
N GLY A 39 0.94 -13.15 -8.90
CA GLY A 39 2.09 -13.95 -8.52
C GLY A 39 1.77 -15.13 -7.63
N CYS A 40 1.44 -14.84 -6.36
CA CYS A 40 1.10 -15.86 -5.36
C CYS A 40 -0.35 -16.33 -5.42
N PHE A 41 -1.21 -15.67 -6.19
CA PHE A 41 -2.67 -15.92 -6.29
C PHE A 41 -3.47 -15.68 -5.00
N ASP A 42 -2.82 -15.21 -3.93
CA ASP A 42 -3.49 -14.79 -2.71
C ASP A 42 -4.43 -13.60 -2.95
N ARG A 43 -5.38 -13.48 -2.02
CA ARG A 43 -6.41 -12.45 -2.00
C ARG A 43 -6.15 -11.50 -0.83
N TRP A 44 -6.35 -10.22 -1.09
CA TRP A 44 -6.26 -9.15 -0.10
C TRP A 44 -7.58 -8.40 -0.04
N ASP A 45 -8.11 -8.17 1.16
CA ASP A 45 -9.29 -7.36 1.42
C ASP A 45 -8.86 -6.12 2.21
N LEU A 46 -8.98 -4.95 1.57
CA LEU A 46 -8.56 -3.67 2.13
C LEU A 46 -9.79 -2.80 2.41
N VAL A 47 -9.72 -1.99 3.45
CA VAL A 47 -10.73 -0.99 3.76
C VAL A 47 -10.35 0.32 3.08
N VAL A 48 -11.31 1.03 2.48
CA VAL A 48 -11.11 2.39 1.97
C VAL A 48 -10.95 3.32 3.18
N GLU A 49 -9.76 3.89 3.33
CA GLU A 49 -9.44 4.83 4.41
C GLU A 49 -9.56 6.28 3.95
N ASP A 50 -9.79 7.20 4.89
CA ASP A 50 -9.88 8.65 4.63
C ASP A 50 -8.53 9.29 4.26
N SER A 51 -7.44 8.53 4.39
CA SER A 51 -6.05 9.00 4.32
C SER A 51 -5.51 9.32 2.92
N ASP A 52 -6.31 9.20 1.85
CA ASP A 52 -5.91 9.68 0.51
C ASP A 52 -5.95 11.22 0.37
N LEU A 53 -6.30 11.94 1.45
CA LEU A 53 -6.43 13.41 1.49
C LEU A 53 -5.38 14.14 2.33
N ASP A 54 -4.14 13.65 2.39
CA ASP A 54 -3.07 14.43 3.03
C ASP A 54 -1.76 14.44 2.20
N GLU A 55 -1.71 15.32 1.21
CA GLU A 55 -0.44 15.74 0.56
C GLU A 55 0.53 16.48 1.53
N SER A 56 0.23 16.54 2.84
CA SER A 56 1.01 17.25 3.87
C SER A 56 1.45 16.40 5.08
N ARG A 57 1.26 15.07 5.08
CA ARG A 57 1.69 14.15 6.15
C ARG A 57 2.42 12.94 5.63
N GLY A 58 3.56 13.22 5.00
CA GLY A 58 4.56 12.23 4.62
C GLY A 58 6.02 12.65 4.84
N GLU A 59 6.30 13.84 5.39
CA GLU A 59 7.64 14.23 5.84
C GLU A 59 7.95 13.69 7.24
N SER A 60 7.76 12.38 7.40
CA SER A 60 8.57 11.58 8.31
C SER A 60 8.74 10.23 7.65
N ARG A 61 9.29 10.28 6.43
CA ARG A 61 10.13 9.22 5.92
C ARG A 61 11.13 8.91 7.04
N PHE A 62 10.84 7.88 7.83
CA PHE A 62 11.88 7.16 8.54
C PHE A 62 12.87 6.83 7.43
N ASP A 63 13.99 7.57 7.39
CA ASP A 63 14.92 7.47 6.29
C ASP A 63 15.65 6.15 6.45
N PHE A 64 15.02 5.10 5.95
CA PHE A 64 15.47 3.72 6.07
C PHE A 64 16.87 3.56 5.47
N ARG A 65 17.23 4.39 4.48
CA ARG A 65 18.60 4.41 3.92
C ARG A 65 19.58 5.01 4.93
N GLN A 66 19.23 6.12 5.58
CA GLN A 66 20.06 6.72 6.62
C GLN A 66 20.22 5.80 7.84
N TRP A 67 19.15 5.16 8.29
CA TRP A 67 19.18 4.18 9.39
C TRP A 67 20.04 2.94 9.07
N LEU A 68 20.02 2.47 7.82
CA LEU A 68 20.89 1.38 7.39
C LEU A 68 22.36 1.82 7.39
N SER A 69 22.67 3.01 6.88
CA SER A 69 24.03 3.55 6.88
C SER A 69 24.58 3.72 8.31
N ASP A 70 23.81 4.33 9.22
CA ASP A 70 24.25 4.55 10.60
C ASP A 70 24.62 3.22 11.31
N ARG A 71 23.87 2.14 11.04
CA ARG A 71 24.13 0.81 11.60
C ARG A 71 25.35 0.10 11.00
N GLU A 72 25.69 0.40 9.74
CA GLU A 72 26.89 -0.15 9.11
C GLU A 72 28.16 0.48 9.69
N ASP A 73 28.12 1.79 9.98
CA ASP A 73 29.22 2.51 10.65
C ASP A 73 29.46 1.99 12.08
N GLU A 74 28.40 1.70 12.85
CA GLU A 74 28.50 1.10 14.20
C GLU A 74 29.06 -0.32 14.21
N LYS A 75 28.97 -1.08 13.11
CA LYS A 75 29.51 -2.44 12.98
C LYS A 75 30.98 -2.48 12.56
N SER A 76 31.53 -1.36 12.10
CA SER A 76 32.89 -1.27 11.54
C SER A 76 33.91 -0.68 12.54
N SER A 77 33.45 -0.29 13.74
CA SER A 77 34.30 0.15 14.87
C SER A 77 34.64 -0.97 15.84
#